data_AF-A0A832J792-F1
#
_entry.id   AF-A0A832J792-F1
#
_cell.length_a   1.000
_cell.length_b   1.000
_cell.length_c   1.000
_cell.angle_alpha   90.00
_cell.angle_beta   90.00
_cell.angle_gamma   90.00
#
_symmetry.space_group_name_H-M   'P 1'
#
loop_
_entity.id
_entity.type
_entity.pdbx_description
1 polymer ?
#
loop_
_entity_poly.entity_id
_entity_poly.type
_entity_poly.pdbx_seq_one_letter_code
_entity_poly.pdbx_strand_id
1 'polypeptide(L)' 'LNQHPEADRQHLRQLMRSAKKESERNKPPRAARELFQYLKQLL' A
#
# COMPACT_ATOMS: atom_id res chain seq x y z
N LEU A 1 5.91 -5.98 17.31
CA LEU A 1 5.88 -4.72 16.52
C LEU A 1 7.16 -4.44 15.72
N ASN A 2 8.10 -5.40 15.60
CA ASN A 2 9.45 -5.20 15.02
C ASN A 2 9.82 -6.21 13.92
N GLN A 3 8.88 -6.72 13.13
CA GLN A 3 9.23 -7.69 12.08
C GLN A 3 9.85 -7.02 10.84
N HIS A 4 9.56 -5.73 10.61
CA HIS A 4 10.19 -4.92 9.56
C HIS A 4 10.39 -3.48 10.06
N PRO A 5 11.53 -3.15 10.71
CA PRO A 5 11.83 -1.79 11.13
C PRO A 5 12.10 -0.83 9.96
N GLU A 6 12.49 -1.37 8.80
CA GLU A 6 12.76 -0.61 7.57
C GLU A 6 11.52 -0.40 6.69
N ALA A 7 10.42 -1.10 6.98
CA ALA A 7 9.17 -0.89 6.27
C ALA A 7 8.65 0.51 6.58
N ASP A 8 8.57 1.36 5.55
CA ASP A 8 8.02 2.69 5.63
C ASP A 8 6.50 2.58 5.83
N ARG A 9 6.11 2.58 7.11
CA ARG A 9 4.71 2.52 7.56
C ARG A 9 3.91 3.71 7.05
N GLN A 10 4.55 4.85 6.84
CA GLN A 10 3.90 6.05 6.33
C GLN A 10 3.56 5.88 4.85
N HIS A 11 4.48 5.32 4.06
CA HIS A 11 4.25 4.94 2.67
C HIS A 11 3.12 3.91 2.54
N LEU A 12 3.14 2.84 3.34
CA LEU A 12 2.05 1.84 3.40
C LEU A 12 0.68 2.48 3.67
N ARG A 13 0.59 3.38 4.67
CA ARG A 13 -0.67 4.08 4.97
C ARG A 13 -1.12 4.97 3.81
N GLN A 14 -0.19 5.59 3.09
CA GLN A 14 -0.52 6.41 1.93
C GLN A 14 -1.08 5.58 0.79
N LEU A 15 -0.44 4.44 0.47
CA LEU A 15 -0.92 3.49 -0.52
C LEU A 15 -2.30 2.92 -0.16
N MET A 16 -2.52 2.54 1.10
CA MET A 16 -3.83 2.08 1.57
C MET A 16 -4.93 3.14 1.39
N ARG A 17 -4.67 4.40 1.76
CA ARG A 17 -5.65 5.49 1.58
C ARG A 17 -5.94 5.75 0.10
N SER A 18 -4.91 5.76 -0.73
CA SER A 18 -5.05 5.95 -2.18
C SER A 18 -5.84 4.81 -2.81
N ALA A 19 -5.56 3.55 -2.44
CA ALA A 19 -6.28 2.37 -2.91
C ALA A 19 -7.77 2.42 -2.54
N LYS A 20 -8.09 2.82 -1.30
CA LYS A 20 -9.48 3.01 -0.87
C LYS A 20 -10.18 4.08 -1.70
N LYS A 21 -9.53 5.22 -1.92
CA LYS A 21 -10.08 6.32 -2.72
C LYS A 21 -10.22 5.95 -4.21
N GLU A 22 -9.33 5.14 -4.75
CA GLU A 22 -9.44 4.61 -6.12
C GLU A 22 -10.62 3.67 -6.25
N SER A 23 -10.79 2.74 -5.31
CA SER A 23 -11.93 1.82 -5.25
C SER A 23 -13.26 2.56 -5.15
N GLU A 24 -13.36 3.57 -4.27
CA GLU A 24 -14.56 4.39 -4.11
C GLU A 24 -14.91 5.18 -5.38
N ARG A 25 -13.89 5.54 -6.18
CA ARG A 25 -14.06 6.31 -7.42
C ARG A 25 -14.15 5.43 -8.67
N ASN A 26 -14.26 4.10 -8.53
CA ASN A 26 -14.17 3.13 -9.64
C ASN A 26 -12.96 3.38 -10.57
N LYS A 27 -11.86 3.86 -9.99
CA LYS A 27 -10.62 4.09 -10.72
C LYS A 27 -9.79 2.81 -10.79
N PRO A 28 -8.90 2.69 -11.79
CA PRO A 28 -7.96 1.58 -11.84
C PRO A 28 -7.17 1.45 -10.52
N PRO A 29 -6.99 0.22 -9.98
CA PRO A 29 -6.42 0.00 -8.65
C PRO A 29 -4.89 0.06 -8.67
N ARG A 30 -4.33 1.21 -9.05
CA ARG A 30 -2.89 1.41 -9.16
C ARG A 30 -2.23 1.34 -7.79
N ALA A 31 -2.77 2.05 -6.81
CA ALA A 31 -2.21 2.08 -5.46
C ALA A 31 -2.34 0.72 -4.75
N ALA A 32 -3.37 -0.06 -5.06
CA ALA A 32 -3.51 -1.42 -4.55
C ALA A 32 -2.46 -2.38 -5.15
N ARG A 33 -2.16 -2.25 -6.44
CA ARG A 33 -1.08 -3.02 -7.10
C ARG A 33 0.28 -2.67 -6.50
N GLU A 34 0.55 -1.40 -6.28
CA GLU A 34 1.78 -0.90 -5.68
C GLU A 34 1.92 -1.36 -4.22
N LEU A 35 0.83 -1.31 -3.44
CA LEU A 35 0.78 -1.86 -2.09
C LEU A 35 1.13 -3.35 -2.07
N PHE A 36 0.56 -4.13 -2.99
CA PHE A 36 0.85 -5.56 -3.08
C PHE A 36 2.31 -5.85 -3.45
N GLN A 37 2.87 -5.12 -4.42
CA GLN A 37 4.29 -5.24 -4.79
C GLN A 37 5.21 -4.91 -3.62
N TYR A 38 4.94 -3.81 -2.92
CA TYR A 38 5.73 -3.38 -1.77
C TYR A 38 5.67 -4.39 -0.62
N LEU A 39 4.47 -4.91 -0.31
CA LEU A 39 4.32 -5.98 0.69
C LEU A 39 5.04 -7.27 0.27
N LYS A 40 5.01 -7.61 -1.02
CA LYS A 40 5.73 -8.78 -1.56
C LYS A 40 7.26 -8.60 -1.51
N GLN A 41 7.78 -7.38 -1.58
CA GLN A 41 9.21 -7.09 -1.43
C GLN A 41 9.68 -7.12 0.03
N LEU A 42 8.77 -6.91 0.98
CA LEU A 42 9.06 -6.94 2.41
C LEU A 42 8.99 -8.36 3.00
N LEU A 43 8.21 -9.25 2.40
CA LEU A 43 8.11 -10.68 2.74
C LEU A 43 9.29 -11.47 2.16
#